data_AF-A0A9D7U662-F1
#
_entry.id   AF-A0A9D7U662-F1
#
_cell.length_a   1.000
_cell.length_b   1.000
_cell.length_c   1.000
_cell.angle_alpha   90.00
_cell.angle_beta   90.00
_cell.angle_gamma   90.00
#
_symmetry.space_group_name_H-M   'P 1'
#
loop_
_entity.id
_entity.type
_entity.pdbx_description
1 polymer ?
#
loop_
_entity_poly.entity_id
_entity_poly.type
_entity_poly.pdbx_seq_one_letter_code
_entity_poly.pdbx_strand_id
1 'polypeptide(L)'
;MNMPSSQSFAGVVSTEVVRAYVQRVYAWMTGGLLLTGLTAFGVSQSPMILNAIFGTPLLWIVLLAPIGFAFFLSAKIDTMKPSTAAGIFIAFALTNGLAFSSLFLRYDLGSIFQVFVIAAGMYGAAAAYGFLTKRDLRSMGSFLVMGLFGVIIASVVNIFLDSSALEFAVSLIGVGIFTGLTAYDMNRMKDQAIVMFAGEGLAQKRAIVGALSLYLNFVNLFLFLLRLLGDRR
;
A
#
# COMPACT_ATOMS: atom_id res chain seq x y z
N MET A 1 -22.27 -33.50 29.69
CA MET A 1 -21.14 -32.62 29.35
C MET A 1 -21.02 -32.63 27.83
N ASN A 2 -21.68 -31.70 27.15
CA ASN A 2 -21.71 -31.66 25.68
C ASN A 2 -20.37 -31.13 25.20
N MET A 3 -19.53 -31.99 24.64
CA MET A 3 -18.34 -31.52 23.93
C MET A 3 -18.79 -30.66 22.73
N PRO A 4 -18.20 -29.47 22.52
CA PRO A 4 -18.46 -28.74 21.29
C PRO A 4 -18.06 -29.59 20.09
N SER A 5 -18.99 -29.77 19.16
CA SER A 5 -18.78 -30.50 17.90
C SER A 5 -17.46 -30.06 17.24
N SER A 6 -16.63 -31.01 16.79
CA SER A 6 -15.31 -30.77 16.19
C SER A 6 -15.28 -29.71 15.07
N GLN A 7 -16.41 -29.49 14.38
CA GLN A 7 -16.60 -28.42 13.40
C GLN A 7 -16.53 -27.00 14.01
N SER A 8 -16.96 -26.82 15.26
CA SER A 8 -16.90 -25.55 15.99
C SER A 8 -15.47 -25.19 16.40
N PHE A 9 -14.65 -26.16 16.80
CA PHE A 9 -13.27 -25.91 17.20
C PHE A 9 -12.38 -25.55 16.00
N ALA A 10 -12.52 -26.27 14.88
CA ALA A 10 -11.81 -25.96 13.63
C ALA A 10 -12.20 -24.59 13.04
N GLY A 11 -13.47 -24.20 13.15
CA GLY A 11 -13.96 -22.87 12.73
C GLY A 11 -13.40 -21.72 13.59
N VAL A 12 -13.24 -21.94 14.90
CA VAL A 12 -12.67 -20.95 15.82
C VAL A 12 -11.17 -20.78 15.57
N VAL A 13 -10.41 -21.88 15.48
CA VAL A 13 -8.96 -21.87 15.23
C VAL A 13 -8.64 -21.19 13.89
N SER A 14 -9.41 -21.47 12.82
CA SER A 14 -9.18 -20.82 11.52
C SER A 14 -9.43 -19.30 11.56
N THR A 15 -10.43 -18.84 12.31
CA THR A 15 -10.74 -17.41 12.45
C THR A 15 -9.65 -16.66 13.24
N GLU A 16 -9.13 -17.27 14.31
CA GLU A 16 -8.03 -16.71 15.10
C GLU A 16 -6.73 -16.59 14.27
N VAL A 17 -6.41 -17.61 13.47
CA VAL A 17 -5.25 -17.60 12.57
C VAL A 17 -5.37 -16.48 11.53
N VAL A 18 -6.54 -16.35 10.89
CA VAL A 18 -6.81 -15.26 9.94
C VAL A 18 -6.61 -13.91 10.61
N ARG A 19 -7.19 -13.71 11.80
CA ARG A 19 -7.08 -12.45 12.53
C ARG A 19 -5.63 -12.12 12.89
N ALA A 20 -4.87 -13.07 13.43
CA ALA A 20 -3.48 -12.88 13.81
C ALA A 20 -2.60 -12.54 12.60
N TYR A 21 -2.82 -13.21 11.46
CA TYR A 21 -2.11 -12.89 10.22
C TYR A 21 -2.42 -11.47 9.74
N VAL A 22 -3.71 -11.12 9.65
CA VAL A 22 -4.16 -9.79 9.23
C VAL A 22 -3.56 -8.73 10.14
N GLN A 23 -3.59 -8.91 11.46
CA GLN A 23 -2.98 -7.99 12.42
C GLN A 23 -1.48 -7.79 12.16
N ARG A 24 -0.72 -8.86 11.89
CA ARG A 24 0.71 -8.76 11.55
C ARG A 24 0.93 -7.98 10.26
N VAL A 25 0.11 -8.22 9.23
CA VAL A 25 0.19 -7.51 7.96
C VAL A 25 -0.08 -6.01 8.15
N TYR A 26 -1.14 -5.67 8.90
CA TYR A 26 -1.47 -4.28 9.20
C TYR A 26 -0.40 -3.60 10.05
N ALA A 27 0.20 -4.29 11.02
CA ALA A 27 1.29 -3.73 11.81
C ALA A 27 2.50 -3.35 10.94
N TRP A 28 2.87 -4.20 9.97
CA TRP A 28 3.91 -3.88 9.00
C TRP A 28 3.51 -2.72 8.08
N MET A 29 2.29 -2.73 7.56
CA MET A 29 1.78 -1.68 6.70
C MET A 29 1.76 -0.32 7.41
N THR A 30 1.16 -0.23 8.60
CA THR A 30 1.04 1.02 9.36
C THR A 30 2.40 1.49 9.84
N GLY A 31 3.27 0.59 10.31
CA GLY A 31 4.66 0.91 10.65
C GLY A 31 5.43 1.49 9.46
N GLY A 32 5.27 0.89 8.28
CA GLY A 32 5.85 1.39 7.03
C GLY A 32 5.31 2.78 6.65
N LEU A 33 4.00 2.99 6.72
CA LEU A 33 3.37 4.28 6.41
C LEU A 33 3.80 5.40 7.38
N LEU A 34 3.85 5.08 8.68
CA LEU A 34 4.34 6.01 9.70
C LEU A 34 5.80 6.38 9.43
N LEU A 35 6.64 5.39 9.13
CA LEU A 35 8.04 5.63 8.79
C LEU A 35 8.17 6.52 7.54
N THR A 36 7.42 6.22 6.47
CA THR A 36 7.36 7.04 5.26
C THR A 36 6.95 8.48 5.57
N GLY A 37 5.89 8.69 6.36
CA GLY A 37 5.42 10.03 6.73
C GLY A 37 6.44 10.80 7.56
N LEU A 38 7.04 10.16 8.57
CA LEU A 38 8.07 10.77 9.41
C LEU A 38 9.32 11.14 8.61
N THR A 39 9.77 10.26 7.71
CA THR A 39 10.89 10.54 6.82
C THR A 39 10.56 11.68 5.85
N ALA A 40 9.38 11.66 5.22
CA ALA A 40 8.97 12.71 4.29
C ALA A 40 8.89 14.07 4.97
N PHE A 41 8.29 14.12 6.17
CA PHE A 41 8.24 15.33 6.98
C PHE A 41 9.63 15.79 7.39
N GLY A 42 10.46 14.91 7.97
CA GLY A 42 11.81 15.27 8.42
C GLY A 42 12.70 15.80 7.30
N VAL A 43 12.64 15.20 6.11
CA VAL A 43 13.36 15.67 4.93
C VAL A 43 12.83 17.02 4.45
N SER A 44 11.51 17.23 4.47
CA SER A 44 10.90 18.51 4.07
C SER A 44 11.36 19.70 4.91
N GLN A 45 11.79 19.48 6.15
CA GLN A 45 12.30 20.51 7.04
C GLN A 45 13.78 20.87 6.79
N SER A 46 14.47 20.14 5.89
CA SER A 46 15.89 20.35 5.60
C SER A 46 16.10 20.79 4.15
N PRO A 47 16.28 22.10 3.89
CA PRO A 47 16.59 22.61 2.55
C PRO A 47 17.85 21.98 1.94
N MET A 48 18.83 21.63 2.78
CA MET A 48 20.06 20.96 2.32
C MET A 48 19.76 19.60 1.69
N ILE A 49 18.95 18.77 2.35
CA ILE A 49 18.61 17.43 1.86
C ILE A 49 17.69 17.55 0.63
N LEU A 50 16.73 18.47 0.66
CA LEU A 50 15.85 18.73 -0.48
C LEU A 50 16.65 19.12 -1.72
N ASN A 51 17.59 20.05 -1.62
CA ASN A 51 18.43 20.45 -2.75
C ASN A 51 19.35 19.32 -3.21
N ALA A 52 19.92 18.54 -2.29
CA ALA A 52 20.77 17.41 -2.64
C ALA A 52 20.01 16.32 -3.42
N ILE A 53 18.74 16.08 -3.09
CA ILE A 53 17.89 15.09 -3.77
C ILE A 53 17.28 15.67 -5.05
N PHE A 54 16.50 16.75 -4.92
CA PHE A 54 15.66 17.26 -6.01
C PHE A 54 16.39 18.23 -6.94
N GLY A 55 17.55 18.74 -6.56
CA GLY A 55 18.41 19.58 -7.40
C GLY A 55 19.47 18.80 -8.19
N THR A 56 19.55 17.47 -8.02
CA THR A 56 20.56 16.62 -8.68
C THR A 56 19.91 15.42 -9.39
N PRO A 57 20.64 14.69 -10.26
CA PRO A 57 20.12 13.45 -10.86
C PRO A 57 19.72 12.37 -9.85
N LEU A 58 20.06 12.51 -8.57
CA LEU A 58 19.64 11.63 -7.48
C LEU A 58 18.11 11.54 -7.36
N LEU A 59 17.38 12.60 -7.76
CA LEU A 59 15.92 12.62 -7.86
C LEU A 59 15.37 11.36 -8.54
N TRP A 60 15.94 10.97 -9.69
CA TRP A 60 15.42 9.84 -10.47
C TRP A 60 15.59 8.52 -9.73
N ILE A 61 16.71 8.37 -9.01
CA ILE A 61 16.96 7.20 -8.19
C ILE A 61 15.95 7.14 -7.05
N VAL A 62 15.72 8.25 -6.34
CA VAL A 62 14.77 8.31 -5.22
C VAL A 62 13.33 8.06 -5.68
N LEU A 63 12.93 8.55 -6.86
CA LEU A 63 11.58 8.34 -7.39
C LEU A 63 11.35 6.91 -7.92
N LEU A 64 12.36 6.29 -8.54
CA LEU A 64 12.22 4.96 -9.16
C LEU A 64 12.57 3.81 -8.20
N ALA A 65 13.40 4.04 -7.18
CA ALA A 65 13.82 3.00 -6.24
C ALA A 65 12.66 2.32 -5.49
N PRO A 66 11.59 3.01 -5.03
CA PRO A 66 10.46 2.35 -4.38
C PRO A 66 9.80 1.29 -5.27
N ILE A 67 9.71 1.56 -6.58
CA ILE A 67 9.20 0.60 -7.57
C ILE A 67 10.13 -0.62 -7.64
N GLY A 68 11.44 -0.39 -7.76
CA GLY A 68 12.45 -1.46 -7.76
C GLY A 68 12.42 -2.32 -6.51
N PHE A 69 12.29 -1.71 -5.33
CA PHE A 69 12.13 -2.43 -4.07
C PHE A 69 10.85 -3.27 -4.03
N ALA A 70 9.71 -2.74 -4.49
CA ALA A 70 8.45 -3.46 -4.50
C ALA A 70 8.54 -4.72 -5.40
N PHE A 71 9.13 -4.58 -6.59
CA PHE A 71 9.37 -5.71 -7.50
C PHE A 71 10.35 -6.71 -6.88
N PHE A 72 11.48 -6.24 -6.34
CA PHE A 72 12.51 -7.10 -5.77
C PHE A 72 12.00 -7.92 -4.58
N LEU A 73 11.30 -7.27 -3.66
CA LEU A 73 10.71 -7.93 -2.49
C LEU A 73 9.67 -8.96 -2.92
N SER A 74 8.78 -8.61 -3.85
CA SER A 74 7.76 -9.52 -4.37
C SER A 74 8.35 -10.72 -5.11
N ALA A 75 9.41 -10.53 -5.90
CA ALA A 75 10.02 -11.58 -6.71
C ALA A 75 10.92 -12.54 -5.93
N LYS A 76 11.57 -12.07 -4.86
CA LYS A 76 12.57 -12.85 -4.11
C LYS A 76 12.09 -13.34 -2.75
N ILE A 77 10.87 -13.01 -2.32
CA ILE A 77 10.38 -13.28 -0.97
C ILE A 77 10.55 -14.75 -0.54
N ASP A 78 10.27 -15.69 -1.43
CA ASP A 78 10.28 -17.13 -1.10
C ASP A 78 11.70 -17.62 -0.78
N THR A 79 12.71 -17.00 -1.39
CA THR A 79 14.13 -17.35 -1.23
C THR A 79 14.82 -16.63 -0.07
N MET A 80 14.22 -15.57 0.47
CA MET A 80 14.86 -14.72 1.48
C MET A 80 14.58 -15.17 2.91
N LYS A 81 15.45 -14.80 3.85
CA LYS A 81 15.18 -14.92 5.28
C LYS A 81 14.16 -13.84 5.72
N PRO A 82 13.33 -14.09 6.75
CA PRO A 82 12.34 -13.11 7.20
C PRO A 82 12.94 -11.75 7.60
N SER A 83 14.12 -11.76 8.23
CA SER A 83 14.84 -10.54 8.62
C SER A 83 15.31 -9.71 7.42
N THR A 84 15.76 -10.37 6.35
CA THR A 84 16.15 -9.70 5.10
C THR A 84 14.95 -9.04 4.44
N ALA A 85 13.80 -9.74 4.38
CA ALA A 85 12.56 -9.16 3.85
C ALA A 85 12.11 -7.94 4.66
N ALA A 86 12.19 -8.00 5.98
CA ALA A 86 11.89 -6.88 6.87
C ALA A 86 12.81 -5.68 6.62
N GLY A 87 14.12 -5.90 6.52
CA GLY A 87 15.10 -4.85 6.23
C GLY A 87 14.84 -4.17 4.87
N ILE A 88 14.52 -4.95 3.84
CA ILE A 88 14.17 -4.42 2.52
C ILE A 88 12.87 -3.59 2.59
N PHE A 89 11.85 -4.05 3.31
CA PHE A 89 10.61 -3.31 3.48
C PHE A 89 10.82 -1.97 4.22
N ILE A 90 11.68 -1.94 5.23
CA ILE A 90 12.05 -0.70 5.94
C ILE A 90 12.80 0.25 4.99
N ALA A 91 13.77 -0.26 4.23
CA ALA A 91 14.50 0.53 3.23
C ALA A 91 13.56 1.09 2.15
N PHE A 92 12.60 0.28 1.70
CA PHE A 92 11.52 0.70 0.83
C PHE A 92 10.71 1.85 1.43
N ALA A 93 10.23 1.72 2.67
CA ALA A 93 9.42 2.73 3.33
C ALA A 93 10.18 4.05 3.56
N LEU A 94 11.47 3.99 3.92
CA LEU A 94 12.35 5.14 4.04
C LEU A 94 12.53 5.84 2.69
N THR A 95 12.86 5.07 1.65
CA THR A 95 13.09 5.60 0.30
C THR A 95 11.82 6.24 -0.27
N ASN A 96 10.67 5.62 -0.04
CA ASN A 96 9.38 6.20 -0.42
C ASN A 96 9.10 7.49 0.37
N GLY A 97 9.52 7.57 1.64
CA GLY A 97 9.47 8.80 2.43
C GLY A 97 10.34 9.91 1.84
N LEU A 98 11.55 9.58 1.38
CA LEU A 98 12.41 10.53 0.66
C LEU A 98 11.70 11.06 -0.59
N ALA A 99 11.09 10.19 -1.40
CA ALA A 99 10.32 10.60 -2.57
C ALA A 99 9.15 11.52 -2.18
N PHE A 100 8.46 11.19 -1.09
CA PHE A 100 7.24 11.89 -0.65
C PHE A 100 7.52 13.24 0.00
N SER A 101 8.76 13.51 0.38
CA SER A 101 9.16 14.85 0.82
C SER A 101 8.89 15.92 -0.24
N SER A 102 8.86 15.56 -1.54
CA SER A 102 8.47 16.45 -2.64
C SER A 102 7.02 16.93 -2.55
N LEU A 103 6.13 16.19 -1.88
CA LEU A 103 4.73 16.59 -1.71
C LEU A 103 4.63 17.89 -0.90
N PHE A 104 5.50 18.08 0.09
CA PHE A 104 5.55 19.28 0.93
C PHE A 104 6.07 20.52 0.17
N LEU A 105 6.68 20.33 -1.01
CA LEU A 105 7.06 21.42 -1.90
C LEU A 105 5.88 21.94 -2.72
N ARG A 106 4.88 21.07 -3.00
CA ARG A 106 3.74 21.40 -3.89
C ARG A 106 2.42 21.61 -3.16
N TYR A 107 2.24 20.97 -2.00
CA TYR A 107 1.00 20.98 -1.25
C TYR A 107 1.23 21.52 0.17
N ASP A 108 0.20 22.15 0.72
CA ASP A 108 0.20 22.54 2.13
C ASP A 108 0.13 21.34 3.08
N LEU A 109 0.79 21.47 4.25
CA LEU A 109 0.77 20.46 5.30
C LEU A 109 -0.67 20.11 5.72
N GLY A 110 -1.53 21.13 5.86
CA GLY A 110 -2.94 20.95 6.21
C GLY A 110 -3.69 20.12 5.17
N SER A 111 -3.47 20.40 3.88
CA SER A 111 -4.02 19.65 2.74
C SER A 111 -3.53 18.20 2.74
N ILE A 112 -2.22 17.97 2.88
CA ILE A 112 -1.63 16.63 2.96
C ILE A 112 -2.28 15.82 4.10
N PHE A 113 -2.39 16.41 5.30
CA PHE A 113 -2.98 15.74 6.45
C PHE A 113 -4.48 15.46 6.25
N GLN A 114 -5.25 16.44 5.77
CA GLN A 114 -6.68 16.28 5.51
C GLN A 114 -6.95 15.14 4.52
N VAL A 115 -6.22 15.13 3.40
CA VAL A 115 -6.35 14.09 2.38
C VAL A 115 -5.90 12.74 2.92
N PHE A 116 -4.84 12.69 3.73
CA PHE A 116 -4.40 11.46 4.37
C PHE A 116 -5.49 10.84 5.25
N VAL A 117 -6.21 11.66 6.04
CA VAL A 117 -7.33 11.19 6.87
C VAL A 117 -8.48 10.68 6.01
N ILE A 118 -8.81 11.37 4.91
CA ILE A 118 -9.83 10.92 3.95
C ILE A 118 -9.43 9.56 3.33
N ALA A 119 -8.18 9.45 2.89
CA ALA A 119 -7.62 8.21 2.33
C ALA A 119 -7.66 7.07 3.35
N ALA A 120 -7.31 7.32 4.62
CA ALA A 120 -7.40 6.35 5.70
C ALA A 120 -8.83 5.88 5.97
N GLY A 121 -9.80 6.80 5.98
CA GLY A 121 -11.21 6.45 6.12
C GLY A 121 -11.71 5.59 4.95
N MET A 122 -11.42 5.99 3.71
CA MET A 122 -11.83 5.27 2.51
C MET A 122 -11.17 3.89 2.41
N TYR A 123 -9.86 3.84 2.69
CA TYR A 123 -9.10 2.59 2.74
C TYR A 123 -9.64 1.65 3.81
N GLY A 124 -9.86 2.17 5.04
CA GLY A 124 -10.39 1.40 6.15
C GLY A 124 -11.78 0.84 5.86
N ALA A 125 -12.66 1.63 5.23
CA ALA A 125 -13.98 1.17 4.81
C ALA A 125 -13.90 0.06 3.74
N ALA A 126 -13.07 0.23 2.72
CA ALA A 126 -12.88 -0.78 1.67
C ALA A 126 -12.25 -2.07 2.19
N ALA A 127 -11.26 -1.96 3.07
CA ALA A 127 -10.67 -3.08 3.77
C ALA A 127 -11.69 -3.80 4.64
N ALA A 128 -12.46 -3.09 5.46
CA ALA A 128 -13.53 -3.68 6.27
C ALA A 128 -14.53 -4.44 5.38
N TYR A 129 -14.93 -3.85 4.26
CA TYR A 129 -15.78 -4.53 3.28
C TYR A 129 -15.14 -5.81 2.73
N GLY A 130 -13.89 -5.76 2.27
CA GLY A 130 -13.17 -6.94 1.76
C GLY A 130 -13.00 -8.06 2.81
N PHE A 131 -12.77 -7.68 4.07
CA PHE A 131 -12.65 -8.61 5.17
C PHE A 131 -13.99 -9.27 5.54
N LEU A 132 -15.05 -8.48 5.66
CA LEU A 132 -16.35 -8.95 6.15
C LEU A 132 -17.22 -9.58 5.06
N THR A 133 -16.99 -9.26 3.79
CA THR A 133 -17.80 -9.78 2.69
C THR A 133 -17.66 -11.29 2.54
N LYS A 134 -18.79 -11.95 2.31
CA LYS A 134 -18.91 -13.38 1.97
C LYS A 134 -18.85 -13.63 0.46
N ARG A 135 -18.91 -12.57 -0.36
CA ARG A 135 -18.77 -12.69 -1.81
C ARG A 135 -17.32 -12.99 -2.14
N ASP A 136 -17.11 -13.91 -3.08
CA ASP A 136 -15.81 -14.13 -3.68
C ASP A 136 -15.50 -12.97 -4.64
N LEU A 137 -14.44 -12.21 -4.33
CA LEU A 137 -14.01 -11.07 -5.14
C LEU A 137 -12.97 -11.47 -6.21
N ARG A 138 -12.61 -12.76 -6.32
CA ARG A 138 -11.58 -13.24 -7.26
C ARG A 138 -11.87 -12.88 -8.71
N SER A 139 -13.14 -12.94 -9.12
CA SER A 139 -13.57 -12.58 -10.48
C SER A 139 -13.34 -11.10 -10.82
N MET A 140 -13.41 -10.22 -9.82
CA MET A 140 -13.16 -8.78 -10.00
C MET A 140 -11.65 -8.46 -10.03
N GLY A 141 -10.80 -9.32 -9.48
CA GLY A 141 -9.37 -9.09 -9.36
C GLY A 141 -8.67 -8.87 -10.70
N SER A 142 -8.98 -9.66 -11.72
CA SER A 142 -8.40 -9.49 -13.06
C SER A 142 -8.77 -8.16 -13.70
N PHE A 143 -10.03 -7.72 -13.55
CA PHE A 143 -10.50 -6.44 -14.03
C PHE A 143 -9.81 -5.27 -13.32
N LEU A 144 -9.67 -5.35 -11.99
CA LEU A 144 -8.98 -4.32 -11.20
C LEU A 144 -7.49 -4.23 -11.55
N VAL A 145 -6.81 -5.35 -11.77
CA VAL A 145 -5.41 -5.38 -12.21
C VAL A 145 -5.26 -4.80 -13.62
N MET A 146 -6.18 -5.12 -14.55
CA MET A 146 -6.21 -4.49 -15.87
C MET A 146 -6.42 -2.97 -15.77
N GLY A 147 -7.34 -2.54 -14.91
CA GLY A 147 -7.59 -1.13 -14.63
C GLY A 147 -6.37 -0.41 -14.03
N LEU A 148 -5.63 -1.07 -13.13
CA LEU A 148 -4.35 -0.56 -12.61
C LEU A 148 -3.35 -0.28 -13.73
N PHE A 149 -3.15 -1.23 -14.65
CA PHE A 149 -2.29 -0.99 -15.81
C PHE A 149 -2.80 0.16 -16.69
N GLY A 150 -4.11 0.26 -16.89
CA GLY A 150 -4.73 1.39 -17.59
C GLY A 150 -4.41 2.74 -16.94
N VAL A 151 -4.55 2.84 -15.61
CA VAL A 151 -4.22 4.05 -14.84
C VAL A 151 -2.72 4.38 -14.94
N ILE A 152 -1.84 3.38 -14.88
CA ILE A 152 -0.39 3.58 -15.04
C ILE A 152 -0.05 4.12 -16.43
N ILE A 153 -0.56 3.48 -17.49
CA ILE A 153 -0.30 3.90 -18.87
C ILE A 153 -0.85 5.31 -19.11
N ALA A 154 -2.09 5.59 -18.69
CA ALA A 154 -2.69 6.90 -18.82
C ALA A 154 -1.91 7.97 -18.05
N SER A 155 -1.38 7.65 -16.87
CA SER A 155 -0.52 8.54 -16.10
C SER A 155 0.77 8.87 -16.85
N VAL A 156 1.41 7.87 -17.48
CA VAL A 156 2.63 8.06 -18.29
C VAL A 156 2.34 8.90 -19.53
N VAL A 157 1.25 8.61 -20.24
CA VAL A 157 0.82 9.40 -21.41
C VAL A 157 0.56 10.85 -21.02
N ASN A 158 -0.05 11.10 -19.85
CA ASN A 158 -0.33 12.45 -19.40
C ASN A 158 0.94 13.27 -19.06
N ILE A 159 2.10 12.64 -18.83
CA ILE A 159 3.37 13.37 -18.68
C ILE A 159 3.73 14.11 -19.98
N PHE A 160 3.37 13.54 -21.13
CA PHE A 160 3.65 14.14 -22.45
C PHE A 160 2.54 15.07 -22.94
N LEU A 161 1.28 14.77 -22.57
CA LEU A 161 0.12 15.59 -22.97
C LEU A 161 -0.11 16.80 -22.07
N ASP A 162 0.29 16.70 -20.80
CA ASP A 162 0.06 17.70 -19.74
C ASP A 162 -1.41 18.18 -19.65
N SER A 163 -2.35 17.22 -19.75
CA SER A 163 -3.78 17.52 -19.78
C SER A 163 -4.37 17.48 -18.38
N SER A 164 -4.90 18.61 -17.91
CA SER A 164 -5.61 18.71 -16.63
C SER A 164 -6.89 17.86 -16.58
N ALA A 165 -7.59 17.75 -17.71
CA ALA A 165 -8.78 16.90 -17.83
C ALA A 165 -8.43 15.41 -17.72
N LEU A 166 -7.34 14.98 -18.37
CA LEU A 166 -6.85 13.61 -18.25
C LEU A 166 -6.31 13.33 -16.83
N GLU A 167 -5.60 14.28 -16.23
CA GLU A 167 -5.13 14.20 -14.84
C GLU A 167 -6.29 13.97 -13.86
N PHE A 168 -7.37 14.75 -14.00
CA PHE A 168 -8.59 14.60 -13.19
C PHE A 168 -9.24 13.22 -13.40
N ALA A 169 -9.45 12.82 -14.66
CA ALA A 169 -10.09 11.55 -14.99
C ALA A 169 -9.28 10.34 -14.47
N VAL A 170 -7.96 10.35 -14.69
CA VAL A 170 -7.04 9.30 -14.20
C VAL A 170 -7.06 9.24 -12.69
N SER A 171 -7.13 10.38 -12.01
CA SER A 171 -7.17 10.39 -10.54
C SER A 171 -8.47 9.86 -9.99
N LEU A 172 -9.61 10.23 -10.58
CA LEU A 172 -10.92 9.74 -10.18
C LEU A 172 -11.05 8.22 -10.40
N ILE A 173 -10.60 7.72 -11.55
CA ILE A 173 -10.56 6.29 -11.86
C ILE A 173 -9.58 5.58 -10.92
N GLY A 174 -8.41 6.17 -10.70
CA GLY A 174 -7.38 5.67 -9.79
C GLY A 174 -7.92 5.45 -8.38
N VAL A 175 -8.67 6.40 -7.83
CA VAL A 175 -9.35 6.24 -6.53
C VAL A 175 -10.23 4.99 -6.55
N GLY A 176 -11.13 4.85 -7.54
CA GLY A 176 -12.01 3.68 -7.64
C GLY A 176 -11.26 2.35 -7.76
N ILE A 177 -10.22 2.30 -8.59
CA ILE A 177 -9.38 1.11 -8.78
C ILE A 177 -8.67 0.73 -7.49
N PHE A 178 -8.01 1.66 -6.81
CA PHE A 178 -7.26 1.36 -5.60
C PHE A 178 -8.15 1.06 -4.39
N THR A 179 -9.34 1.67 -4.30
CA THR A 179 -10.38 1.25 -3.34
C THR A 179 -10.85 -0.18 -3.62
N GLY A 180 -11.10 -0.53 -4.88
CA GLY A 180 -11.46 -1.89 -5.29
C GLY A 180 -10.36 -2.92 -5.02
N LEU A 181 -9.11 -2.60 -5.37
CA LEU A 181 -7.93 -3.43 -5.09
C LEU A 181 -7.73 -3.64 -3.59
N THR A 182 -8.00 -2.62 -2.77
CA THR A 182 -7.94 -2.75 -1.31
C THR A 182 -8.94 -3.78 -0.80
N ALA A 183 -10.20 -3.72 -1.25
CA ALA A 183 -11.20 -4.71 -0.88
C ALA A 183 -10.84 -6.12 -1.38
N TYR A 184 -10.33 -6.22 -2.61
CA TYR A 184 -9.88 -7.48 -3.21
C TYR A 184 -8.70 -8.11 -2.44
N ASP A 185 -7.66 -7.33 -2.14
CA ASP A 185 -6.48 -7.81 -1.42
C ASP A 185 -6.85 -8.23 0.00
N MET A 186 -7.73 -7.46 0.66
CA MET A 186 -8.21 -7.82 1.98
C MET A 186 -9.03 -9.12 1.98
N ASN A 187 -9.82 -9.35 0.92
CA ASN A 187 -10.55 -10.60 0.74
C ASN A 187 -9.60 -11.78 0.51
N ARG A 188 -8.62 -11.62 -0.39
CA ARG A 188 -7.60 -12.63 -0.73
C ARG A 188 -6.70 -12.99 0.46
N MET A 189 -6.40 -12.04 1.33
CA MET A 189 -5.57 -12.27 2.53
C MET A 189 -6.19 -13.29 3.48
N LYS A 190 -7.53 -13.37 3.57
CA LYS A 190 -8.21 -14.37 4.39
C LYS A 190 -7.90 -15.77 3.91
N ASP A 191 -7.93 -15.98 2.60
CA ASP A 191 -7.65 -17.28 1.98
C ASP A 191 -6.17 -17.68 2.16
N GLN A 192 -5.26 -16.71 2.07
CA GLN A 192 -3.83 -16.94 2.28
C GLN A 192 -3.48 -17.31 3.73
N ALA A 193 -4.25 -16.79 4.70
CA ALA A 193 -4.01 -17.05 6.11
C ALA A 193 -4.27 -18.51 6.49
N ILE A 194 -5.19 -19.18 5.81
CA ILE A 194 -5.55 -20.60 6.07
C ILE A 194 -4.37 -21.55 5.76
N VAL A 195 -3.44 -21.13 4.89
CA VAL A 195 -2.25 -21.91 4.51
C VAL A 195 -1.11 -21.78 5.54
N MET A 196 -1.29 -21.06 6.65
CA MET A 196 -0.22 -20.75 7.61
C MET A 196 0.17 -21.85 8.61
N PHE A 197 -0.40 -23.05 8.50
CA PHE A 197 0.08 -24.22 9.27
C PHE A 197 1.51 -24.67 8.89
N ALA A 198 2.15 -24.03 7.90
CA ALA A 198 3.47 -24.38 7.38
C ALA A 198 4.69 -23.75 8.12
N GLY A 199 4.49 -22.94 9.16
CA GLY A 199 5.56 -22.46 10.06
C GLY A 199 5.74 -20.94 10.17
N GLU A 200 6.28 -20.48 11.31
CA GLU A 200 6.33 -19.05 11.71
C GLU A 200 7.16 -18.17 10.76
N GLY A 201 8.30 -18.68 10.26
CA GLY A 201 9.14 -17.95 9.31
C GLY A 201 8.46 -17.69 7.96
N LEU A 202 7.64 -18.63 7.48
CA LEU A 202 6.87 -18.44 6.25
C LEU A 202 5.73 -17.44 6.45
N ALA A 203 5.07 -17.49 7.61
CA ALA A 203 4.03 -16.55 7.99
C ALA A 203 4.54 -15.10 8.01
N GLN A 204 5.73 -14.87 8.56
CA GLN A 204 6.33 -13.53 8.62
C GLN A 204 6.66 -12.97 7.23
N LYS A 205 7.26 -13.79 6.35
CA LYS A 205 7.57 -13.37 4.97
C LYS A 205 6.31 -13.00 4.18
N ARG A 206 5.28 -13.84 4.27
CA ARG A 206 3.99 -13.58 3.62
C ARG A 206 3.32 -12.33 4.17
N ALA A 207 3.42 -12.09 5.47
CA ALA A 207 2.88 -10.88 6.09
C ALA A 207 3.54 -9.60 5.54
N ILE A 208 4.85 -9.63 5.29
CA ILE A 208 5.58 -8.51 4.69
C ILE A 208 5.12 -8.25 3.25
N VAL A 209 4.89 -9.29 2.45
CA VAL A 209 4.37 -9.12 1.07
C VAL A 209 2.93 -8.63 1.06
N GLY A 210 2.08 -9.17 1.95
CA GLY A 210 0.74 -8.64 2.17
C GLY A 210 0.80 -7.16 2.55
N ALA A 211 1.73 -6.79 3.43
CA ALA A 211 1.88 -5.41 3.90
C ALA A 211 2.35 -4.49 2.79
N LEU A 212 3.26 -4.95 1.92
CA LEU A 212 3.68 -4.22 0.73
C LEU A 212 2.50 -3.96 -0.21
N SER A 213 1.66 -4.96 -0.51
CA SER A 213 0.49 -4.79 -1.38
C SER A 213 -0.48 -3.76 -0.79
N LEU A 214 -0.83 -3.93 0.49
CA LEU A 214 -1.73 -3.04 1.22
C LEU A 214 -1.17 -1.61 1.34
N TYR A 215 0.14 -1.48 1.57
CA TYR A 215 0.85 -0.20 1.60
C TYR A 215 0.77 0.51 0.24
N LEU A 216 1.08 -0.20 -0.85
CA LEU A 216 1.05 0.38 -2.20
C LEU A 216 -0.36 0.83 -2.58
N ASN A 217 -1.38 0.05 -2.23
CA ASN A 217 -2.76 0.45 -2.48
C ASN A 217 -3.15 1.70 -1.71
N PHE A 218 -2.82 1.76 -0.42
CA PHE A 218 -3.08 2.94 0.40
C PHE A 218 -2.38 4.18 -0.14
N VAL A 219 -1.09 4.04 -0.44
CA VAL A 219 -0.26 5.14 -0.91
C VAL A 219 -0.78 5.69 -2.24
N ASN A 220 -1.10 4.83 -3.19
CA ASN A 220 -1.62 5.27 -4.48
C ASN A 220 -3.00 5.91 -4.33
N LEU A 221 -3.89 5.33 -3.51
CA LEU A 221 -5.18 5.94 -3.17
C LEU A 221 -4.99 7.35 -2.60
N PHE A 222 -4.08 7.51 -1.64
CA PHE A 222 -3.72 8.80 -1.04
C PHE A 222 -3.22 9.80 -2.09
N LEU A 223 -2.29 9.39 -2.97
CA LEU A 223 -1.74 10.27 -4.01
C LEU A 223 -2.79 10.72 -5.02
N PHE A 224 -3.71 9.84 -5.43
CA PHE A 224 -4.80 10.22 -6.33
C PHE A 224 -5.80 11.15 -5.66
N LEU A 225 -6.16 10.90 -4.39
CA LEU A 225 -6.99 11.82 -3.61
C LEU A 225 -6.30 13.17 -3.42
N LEU A 226 -4.99 13.19 -3.19
CA LEU A 226 -4.22 14.43 -3.02
C LEU A 226 -4.18 15.24 -4.31
N ARG A 227 -4.15 14.57 -5.46
CA ARG A 227 -4.21 15.24 -6.75
C ARG A 227 -5.58 15.87 -7.02
N LEU A 228 -6.66 15.25 -6.55
CA LEU A 228 -8.05 15.70 -6.73
C LEU A 228 -8.46 16.80 -5.74
N LEU A 229 -8.07 16.64 -4.47
CA LEU A 229 -8.60 17.41 -3.34
C LEU A 229 -7.54 18.31 -2.70
N GLY A 230 -6.27 18.14 -3.06
CA GLY A 230 -5.17 18.82 -2.40
C GLY A 230 -5.00 20.25 -2.89
N ASP A 231 -4.94 21.19 -1.94
CA ASP A 231 -4.61 22.58 -2.23
C ASP A 231 -3.11 22.72 -2.54
N ARG A 232 -2.83 23.28 -3.72
CA ARG A 232 -1.48 23.51 -4.24
C ARG A 232 -0.98 24.88 -3.79
N ARG A 233 0.31 24.96 -3.47
CA ARG A 233 1.03 26.21 -3.17
C ARG A 233 1.45 26.95 -4.44
#